data_AF-A0A6A6RCJ8-F1
#
_entry.id   AF-A0A6A6RCJ8-F1
#
_cell.length_a   1.000
_cell.length_b   1.000
_cell.length_c   1.000
_cell.angle_alpha   90.00
_cell.angle_beta   90.00
_cell.angle_gamma   90.00
#
_symmetry.space_group_name_H-M   'P 1'
#
loop_
_entity.id
_entity.type
_entity.pdbx_description
1 polymer ?
#
loop_
_entity_poly.entity_id
_entity_poly.type
_entity_poly.pdbx_seq_one_letter_code
_entity_poly.pdbx_strand_id
1 'polypeptide(L)'
;MCGQYLPILTQLISAKPVLEIGTLGGYSSICFASASAKVTSIEIDPKHRIVAIENVRGMDVEVLLGAALEVLPKLVDEGRQFDMVFIDADFDDQLEQFDWAVKLTRRKRRGASLS
;
A
#
# COMPACT_ATOMS: atom_id res chain seq x y z
N MET A 1 -6.44 -9.60 -15.62
CA MET A 1 -6.10 -10.95 -15.08
C MET A 1 -4.94 -10.93 -14.06
N CYS A 2 -4.38 -9.78 -13.66
CA CYS A 2 -3.35 -9.70 -12.60
C CYS A 2 -3.92 -9.54 -11.17
N GLY A 3 -5.19 -9.15 -10.99
CA GLY A 3 -5.77 -8.82 -9.67
C GLY A 3 -6.23 -9.99 -8.81
N GLN A 4 -6.28 -11.23 -9.30
CA GLN A 4 -6.77 -12.37 -8.49
C GLN A 4 -5.73 -12.88 -7.46
N TYR A 5 -4.44 -12.61 -7.67
CA TYR A 5 -3.38 -13.09 -6.79
C TYR A 5 -3.14 -12.18 -5.58
N LEU A 6 -3.36 -10.87 -5.71
CA LEU A 6 -3.15 -9.91 -4.62
C LEU A 6 -4.07 -10.18 -3.41
N PRO A 7 -5.37 -10.46 -3.58
CA PRO A 7 -6.24 -10.84 -2.47
C PRO A 7 -5.77 -12.12 -1.77
N ILE A 8 -5.30 -13.11 -2.53
CA ILE A 8 -4.79 -14.38 -1.98
C ILE A 8 -3.55 -14.13 -1.12
N LEU A 9 -2.57 -13.38 -1.63
CA LEU A 9 -1.35 -13.05 -0.87
C LEU A 9 -1.67 -12.28 0.41
N THR A 10 -2.55 -11.29 0.31
CA THR A 10 -2.99 -10.47 1.45
C THR A 10 -3.62 -11.32 2.54
N GLN A 11 -4.49 -12.24 2.17
CA GLN A 11 -5.12 -13.18 3.10
C GLN A 11 -4.12 -14.15 3.71
N LEU A 12 -3.23 -14.74 2.90
CA LEU A 12 -2.23 -15.72 3.37
C LEU A 12 -1.27 -15.14 4.41
N ILE A 13 -0.86 -13.88 4.25
CA ILE A 13 0.00 -13.20 5.24
C ILE A 13 -0.81 -12.45 6.31
N SER A 14 -2.14 -12.47 6.22
CA SER A 14 -3.05 -11.72 7.08
C SER A 14 -2.70 -10.23 7.17
N ALA A 15 -2.27 -9.64 6.05
CA ALA A 15 -1.86 -8.23 6.03
C ALA A 15 -3.07 -7.33 6.28
N LYS A 16 -2.94 -6.45 7.28
CA LYS A 16 -3.98 -5.46 7.59
C LYS A 16 -3.62 -4.09 7.05
N PRO A 17 -2.63 -3.34 7.56
CA PRO A 17 -2.21 -2.12 6.89
C PRO A 17 -1.36 -2.50 5.68
N VAL A 18 -1.82 -2.13 4.49
CA VAL A 18 -1.12 -2.30 3.21
C VAL A 18 -0.74 -0.91 2.70
N LEU A 19 0.52 -0.74 2.30
CA LEU A 19 0.98 0.43 1.57
C LEU A 19 1.09 0.09 0.08
N GLU A 20 0.56 0.95 -0.77
CA GLU A 20 0.67 0.88 -2.23
C GLU A 20 1.37 2.14 -2.74
N ILE A 21 2.35 1.96 -3.63
CA ILE A 21 3.03 3.04 -4.35
C ILE A 21 2.67 2.87 -5.83
N GLY A 22 1.92 3.84 -6.37
CA GLY A 22 1.28 3.77 -7.68
C GLY A 22 -0.17 3.32 -7.58
N THR A 23 -1.12 4.26 -7.67
CA THR A 23 -2.56 3.96 -7.53
C THR A 23 -3.24 3.80 -8.88
N LEU A 24 -2.90 4.66 -9.84
CA LEU A 24 -3.55 4.81 -11.14
C LEU A 24 -5.09 4.91 -10.96
N GLY A 25 -5.85 3.94 -11.46
CA GLY A 25 -7.30 3.89 -11.29
C GLY A 25 -7.79 3.23 -9.99
N GLY A 26 -6.90 2.73 -9.13
CA GLY A 26 -7.24 2.10 -7.85
C GLY A 26 -7.62 0.61 -7.92
N TYR A 27 -7.29 -0.09 -9.01
CA TYR A 27 -7.66 -1.50 -9.17
C TYR A 27 -7.03 -2.43 -8.12
N SER A 28 -5.73 -2.32 -7.89
CA SER A 28 -5.01 -3.08 -6.85
C SER A 28 -5.46 -2.69 -5.45
N SER A 29 -5.67 -1.39 -5.18
CA SER A 29 -6.33 -0.89 -3.98
C SER A 29 -7.68 -1.58 -3.70
N ILE A 30 -8.56 -1.72 -4.71
CA ILE A 30 -9.84 -2.45 -4.58
C ILE A 30 -9.59 -3.92 -4.22
N CYS A 31 -8.62 -4.58 -4.86
CA CYS A 31 -8.29 -5.98 -4.59
C CYS A 31 -7.84 -6.17 -3.13
N PHE A 32 -6.95 -5.31 -2.62
CA PHE A 32 -6.50 -5.33 -1.24
C PHE A 32 -7.64 -5.06 -0.25
N ALA A 33 -8.43 -4.01 -0.49
CA ALA A 33 -9.53 -3.65 0.40
C ALA A 33 -10.64 -4.72 0.41
N SER A 34 -10.90 -5.37 -0.72
CA SER A 34 -11.84 -6.51 -0.80
C SER A 34 -11.36 -7.72 -0.01
N ALA A 35 -10.05 -7.85 0.21
CA ALA A 35 -9.45 -8.82 1.13
C ALA A 35 -9.42 -8.34 2.60
N SER A 36 -10.17 -7.28 2.93
CA SER A 36 -10.25 -6.68 4.27
C SER A 36 -8.96 -6.00 4.76
N ALA A 37 -8.06 -5.62 3.85
CA ALA A 37 -6.92 -4.77 4.19
C ALA A 37 -7.33 -3.30 4.30
N LYS A 38 -6.61 -2.56 5.14
CA LYS A 38 -6.63 -1.10 5.21
C LYS A 38 -5.53 -0.56 4.31
N VAL A 39 -5.89 0.08 3.22
CA VAL A 39 -4.94 0.46 2.18
C VAL A 39 -4.57 1.92 2.33
N THR A 40 -3.28 2.20 2.26
CA THR A 40 -2.73 3.54 2.05
C THR A 40 -2.08 3.51 0.68
N SER A 41 -2.58 4.30 -0.26
CA SER A 41 -2.08 4.33 -1.62
C SER A 41 -1.54 5.71 -1.96
N ILE A 42 -0.39 5.77 -2.65
CA ILE A 42 0.27 7.00 -3.05
C ILE A 42 0.16 7.15 -4.57
N GLU A 43 -0.44 8.26 -5.01
CA GLU A 43 -0.57 8.63 -6.42
C GLU A 43 0.12 9.96 -6.69
N ILE A 44 0.88 10.06 -7.78
CA ILE A 44 1.56 11.28 -8.18
C ILE A 44 0.68 12.16 -9.07
N ASP A 45 -0.16 11.56 -9.92
CA ASP A 45 -1.02 12.29 -10.86
C ASP A 45 -2.38 12.64 -10.22
N PRO A 46 -2.73 13.94 -10.13
CA PRO A 46 -3.99 14.36 -9.51
C PRO A 46 -5.24 13.88 -10.25
N LYS A 47 -5.19 13.67 -11.57
CA LYS A 47 -6.31 13.14 -12.37
C LYS A 47 -6.53 11.67 -12.07
N HIS A 48 -5.46 10.87 -12.01
CA HIS A 48 -5.56 9.47 -11.62
C HIS A 48 -6.12 9.34 -10.20
N ARG A 49 -5.63 10.17 -9.28
CA ARG A 49 -6.13 10.20 -7.90
C ARG A 49 -7.65 10.44 -7.83
N ILE A 50 -8.19 11.35 -8.64
CA ILE A 50 -9.64 11.62 -8.66
C ILE A 50 -10.40 10.34 -9.04
N VAL A 51 -9.98 9.66 -10.11
CA VAL A 51 -10.59 8.41 -10.57
C VAL A 51 -10.45 7.31 -9.51
N ALA A 52 -9.28 7.17 -8.90
CA ALA A 52 -9.03 6.20 -7.84
C ALA A 52 -9.98 6.41 -6.64
N ILE A 53 -10.15 7.65 -6.19
CA ILE A 53 -11.06 8.00 -5.07
C ILE A 53 -12.51 7.64 -5.39
N GLU A 54 -12.96 7.90 -6.62
CA GLU A 54 -14.29 7.50 -7.05
C GLU A 54 -14.47 5.98 -7.02
N ASN A 55 -13.46 5.25 -7.50
CA ASN A 55 -13.49 3.78 -7.58
C ASN A 55 -13.43 3.09 -6.21
N VAL A 56 -12.71 3.64 -5.24
CA VAL A 56 -12.57 3.05 -3.88
C VAL A 56 -13.59 3.59 -2.87
N ARG A 57 -14.56 4.39 -3.33
CA ARG A 57 -15.56 5.01 -2.44
C ARG A 57 -16.28 3.96 -1.60
N GLY A 58 -16.24 4.14 -0.28
CA GLY A 58 -16.87 3.23 0.69
C GLY A 58 -16.00 2.04 1.12
N MET A 59 -14.75 1.96 0.63
CA MET A 59 -13.76 0.96 1.05
C MET A 59 -12.76 1.57 2.05
N ASP A 60 -12.03 0.74 2.80
CA ASP A 60 -10.98 1.18 3.75
C ASP A 60 -9.68 1.50 3.00
N VAL A 61 -9.71 2.57 2.19
CA VAL A 61 -8.62 3.02 1.31
C VAL A 61 -8.39 4.53 1.49
N GLU A 62 -7.17 4.91 1.83
CA GLU A 62 -6.67 6.29 1.84
C GLU A 62 -5.81 6.52 0.59
N VAL A 63 -6.12 7.55 -0.22
CA VAL A 63 -5.33 7.91 -1.41
C VAL A 63 -4.63 9.25 -1.20
N LEU A 64 -3.32 9.19 -0.98
CA LEU A 64 -2.41 10.32 -0.78
C LEU A 64 -1.93 10.85 -2.13
N LEU A 65 -1.92 12.18 -2.30
CA LEU A 65 -1.36 12.84 -3.49
C LEU A 65 0.08 13.26 -3.23
N GLY A 66 1.00 12.86 -4.10
CA GLY A 66 2.38 13.33 -4.09
C GLY A 66 3.36 12.31 -4.66
N ALA A 67 4.60 12.75 -4.89
CA ALA A 67 5.68 11.84 -5.24
C ALA A 67 5.97 10.89 -4.07
N ALA A 68 6.22 9.61 -4.37
CA ALA A 68 6.44 8.58 -3.35
C ALA A 68 7.57 8.97 -2.38
N LEU A 69 8.69 9.47 -2.90
CA LEU A 69 9.86 9.87 -2.11
C LEU A 69 9.61 11.07 -1.18
N GLU A 70 8.56 11.86 -1.44
CA GLU A 70 8.14 12.98 -0.57
C GLU A 70 7.12 12.54 0.50
N VAL A 71 6.34 11.51 0.21
CA VAL A 71 5.29 11.00 1.11
C VAL A 71 5.84 9.97 2.08
N LEU A 72 6.68 9.05 1.62
CA LEU A 72 7.22 7.94 2.42
C LEU A 72 7.94 8.39 3.71
N PRO A 73 8.79 9.45 3.70
CA PRO A 73 9.41 9.95 4.93
C PRO A 73 8.39 10.43 5.96
N LYS A 74 7.31 11.10 5.50
CA LYS A 74 6.25 11.60 6.40
C LYS A 74 5.50 10.46 7.07
N LEU A 75 5.25 9.38 6.35
CA LEU A 75 4.63 8.17 6.92
C LEU A 75 5.52 7.55 8.01
N VAL A 76 6.85 7.59 7.84
CA VAL A 76 7.81 7.16 8.88
C VAL A 76 7.74 8.08 10.09
N ASP A 77 7.74 9.40 9.90
CA ASP A 77 7.67 10.40 10.97
C ASP A 77 6.35 10.31 11.76
N GLU A 78 5.25 9.95 11.09
CA GLU A 78 3.95 9.64 11.70
C GLU A 78 3.94 8.31 12.48
N GLY A 79 5.02 7.52 12.41
CA GLY A 79 5.10 6.19 13.02
C GLY A 79 4.23 5.14 12.34
N ARG A 80 3.82 5.36 11.09
CA ARG A 80 3.04 4.38 10.31
C ARG A 80 3.91 3.17 9.99
N GLN A 81 3.25 2.03 9.98
CA GLN A 81 3.89 0.73 9.85
C GLN A 81 2.92 -0.24 9.18
N PHE A 82 3.41 -0.95 8.16
CA PHE A 82 2.62 -1.79 7.28
C PHE A 82 3.02 -3.27 7.36
N ASP A 83 2.06 -4.15 7.12
CA ASP A 83 2.30 -5.60 7.05
C ASP A 83 2.77 -6.01 5.64
N MET A 84 2.42 -5.20 4.63
CA MET A 84 2.79 -5.39 3.23
C MET A 84 2.96 -4.04 2.55
N VAL A 85 3.98 -3.95 1.69
CA VAL A 85 4.18 -2.82 0.77
C VAL A 85 4.17 -3.35 -0.66
N PHE A 86 3.38 -2.74 -1.52
CA PHE A 86 3.26 -3.04 -2.94
C PHE A 86 3.82 -1.86 -3.74
N ILE A 87 4.85 -2.11 -4.55
CA ILE A 87 5.52 -1.10 -5.36
C ILE A 87 5.20 -1.38 -6.83
N ASP A 88 4.42 -0.49 -7.44
CA ASP A 88 4.01 -0.54 -8.84
C ASP A 88 4.20 0.86 -9.47
N ALA A 89 5.47 1.29 -9.51
CA ALA A 89 5.88 2.60 -10.00
C ALA A 89 7.13 2.49 -10.89
N ASP A 90 7.52 3.62 -11.48
CA ASP A 90 8.64 3.72 -12.42
C ASP A 90 9.96 3.16 -11.85
N PHE A 91 10.78 2.59 -12.73
CA PHE A 91 12.00 1.87 -12.34
C PHE A 91 13.10 2.78 -11.77
N ASP A 92 13.12 4.05 -12.18
CA ASP A 92 14.19 5.01 -11.83
C ASP A 92 14.30 5.21 -10.31
N ASP A 93 13.16 5.28 -9.61
CA ASP A 93 13.10 5.51 -8.16
C ASP A 93 12.92 4.22 -7.35
N GLN A 94 12.85 3.06 -8.01
CA GLN A 94 12.40 1.81 -7.37
C GLN A 94 13.30 1.35 -6.23
N LEU A 95 14.63 1.57 -6.33
CA LEU A 95 15.58 1.22 -5.27
C LEU A 95 15.35 2.06 -4.00
N GLU A 96 15.13 3.36 -4.16
CA GLU A 96 14.92 4.26 -3.04
C GLU A 96 13.56 4.00 -2.39
N GLN A 97 12.53 3.76 -3.20
CA GLN A 97 11.21 3.32 -2.73
C GLN A 97 11.29 1.99 -1.98
N PHE A 98 12.13 1.05 -2.42
CA PHE A 98 12.37 -0.21 -1.72
C PHE A 98 13.01 0.01 -0.34
N ASP A 99 14.02 0.87 -0.23
CA ASP A 99 14.65 1.20 1.05
C ASP A 99 13.65 1.82 2.04
N TRP A 100 12.76 2.69 1.56
CA TRP A 100 11.65 3.21 2.36
C TRP A 100 10.63 2.14 2.74
N ALA A 101 10.27 1.26 1.80
CA ALA A 101 9.37 0.14 2.05
C ALA A 101 9.90 -0.77 3.18
N VAL A 102 11.21 -1.04 3.21
CA VAL A 102 11.85 -1.82 4.29
C VAL A 102 11.72 -1.13 5.65
N LYS A 103 11.88 0.20 5.72
CA LYS A 103 11.71 0.97 6.97
C LYS A 103 10.26 0.99 7.45
N LEU A 104 9.31 1.03 6.52
CA LEU A 104 7.88 1.09 6.79
C LEU A 104 7.24 -0.28 7.04
N THR A 105 7.94 -1.37 6.71
CA THR A 105 7.45 -2.73 6.92
C THR A 105 7.77 -3.22 8.32
N ARG A 106 6.75 -3.70 9.04
CA ARG A 106 6.92 -4.23 10.39
C ARG A 106 7.83 -5.45 10.38
N ARG A 107 8.76 -5.51 11.33
CA ARG A 107 9.43 -6.77 11.67
C ARG A 107 8.41 -7.75 12.24
N LYS A 108 8.23 -8.90 11.58
CA LYS A 108 7.42 -10.00 12.11
C LYS A 108 7.94 -10.36 13.51
N ARG A 109 7.13 -10.15 14.56
CA ARG A 109 7.47 -10.61 15.91
C ARG A 109 7.68 -12.11 15.86
N ARG A 110 8.90 -12.59 16.11
CA ARG A 110 9.15 -14.01 16.35
C ARG A 110 8.47 -14.36 17.68
N GLY A 111 7.35 -15.08 17.61
CA GLY A 111 6.69 -15.71 18.75
C GLY A 111 5.78 -14.79 19.57
N ALA A 112 4.49 -14.82 19.27
CA ALA A 112 3.53 -14.96 20.35
C ALA A 112 3.36 -16.46 20.54
N SER A 113 3.89 -16.97 21.65
CA SER A 113 3.63 -18.32 22.15
C SER A 113 2.12 -18.60 22.10
N LEU A 114 1.75 -19.71 21.46
CA LEU A 114 0.44 -20.31 21.68
C LEU A 114 0.41 -20.75 23.15
N SER A 115 -0.28 -19.97 23.98
CA SER A 115 -0.79 -20.37 25.29
C SER A 115 -2.24 -20.81 25.13
#